data_AF-A0A100HND0-F1
#
_entry.id   AF-A0A100HND0-F1
#
_cell.length_a   1.000
_cell.length_b   1.000
_cell.length_c   1.000
_cell.angle_alpha   90.00
_cell.angle_beta   90.00
_cell.angle_gamma   90.00
#
_symmetry.space_group_name_H-M   'P 1'
#
loop_
_entity.id
_entity.type
_entity.pdbx_description
1 polymer ?
#
loop_
_entity_poly.entity_id
_entity_poly.type
_entity_poly.pdbx_seq_one_letter_code
_entity_poly.pdbx_strand_id
1 'polypeptide(L)'
;MDDWHALCLMTLFILVRYSSFGDQVQAAYACLLAVALLFRRVIDTQGFWFTVLLAVALPVANNWWAPGGHTFLLLYWICAVFLSFSARDPRGMLAVSGRYLIGTSFLFAALWKLISPEFTDGTALRYFMTTMIPIGVTTQLLTGLTQDQLQHNIQVITELLKQSSTVTVPLIKPPHIALTAEVFTRATQVTEVALSAVFLAPLAPHQVGWRDVALIFFFVSAYSVLPVPSFAVLLACIGFASASSSVTRSFFLLAFFL
;
A
#
# COMPACT_ATOMS: atom_id res chain seq x y z
N MET A 1 14.27 1.15 21.97
CA MET A 1 12.80 1.20 21.88
C MET A 1 12.34 -0.24 21.75
N ASP A 2 11.31 -0.66 22.48
CA ASP A 2 10.76 -2.02 22.30
C ASP A 2 10.11 -2.12 20.91
N ASP A 3 10.28 -3.25 20.21
CA ASP A 3 9.75 -3.49 18.86
C ASP A 3 8.24 -3.23 18.79
N TRP A 4 7.53 -3.53 19.88
CA TRP A 4 6.12 -3.23 20.03
C TRP A 4 5.79 -1.73 19.90
N HIS A 5 6.53 -0.91 20.63
CA HIS A 5 6.35 0.54 20.61
C HIS A 5 6.71 1.13 19.25
N ALA A 6 7.78 0.61 18.63
CA ALA A 6 8.17 1.01 17.28
C ALA A 6 7.02 0.77 16.30
N LEU A 7 6.45 -0.44 16.31
CA LEU A 7 5.35 -0.83 15.44
C LEU A 7 4.10 0.05 15.63
N CYS A 8 3.76 0.32 16.89
CA CYS A 8 2.65 1.18 17.25
C CYS A 8 2.84 2.61 16.73
N LEU A 9 4.03 3.19 16.91
CA LEU A 9 4.37 4.52 16.42
C LEU A 9 4.43 4.57 14.89
N MET A 10 4.96 3.53 14.23
CA MET A 10 4.92 3.40 12.76
C MET A 10 3.47 3.44 12.26
N THR A 11 2.56 2.69 12.90
CA THR A 11 1.14 2.66 12.54
C THR A 11 0.48 4.03 12.67
N LEU A 12 0.73 4.75 13.78
CA LEU A 12 0.22 6.11 13.98
C LEU A 12 0.83 7.12 12.98
N PHE A 13 2.12 6.97 12.66
CA PHE A 13 2.77 7.81 11.66
C PHE A 13 2.16 7.62 10.26
N ILE A 14 1.83 6.37 9.88
CA ILE A 14 1.13 6.10 8.62
C ILE A 14 -0.20 6.86 8.57
N LEU A 15 -0.97 6.85 9.68
CA LEU A 15 -2.24 7.59 9.74
C LEU A 15 -2.06 9.09 9.51
N VAL A 16 -1.07 9.71 10.15
CA VAL A 16 -0.85 11.15 10.03
C VAL A 16 -0.36 11.53 8.62
N ARG A 17 0.50 10.73 8.01
CA ARG A 17 1.19 11.11 6.76
C ARG A 17 0.51 10.63 5.49
N TYR A 18 -0.18 9.49 5.55
CA TYR A 18 -0.60 8.76 4.37
C TYR A 18 -2.09 8.44 4.36
N SER A 19 -2.87 8.97 5.31
CA SER A 19 -4.32 8.90 5.21
C SER A 19 -4.84 9.97 4.24
N SER A 20 -5.58 9.55 3.21
CA SER A 20 -6.12 10.45 2.18
C SER A 20 -7.39 11.19 2.63
N PHE A 21 -7.57 11.38 3.94
CA PHE A 21 -8.74 12.09 4.48
C PHE A 21 -8.51 13.60 4.56
N GLY A 22 -9.58 14.36 4.73
CA GLY A 22 -9.52 15.82 4.85
C GLY A 22 -8.80 16.30 6.12
N ASP A 23 -8.41 17.57 6.11
CA ASP A 23 -7.54 18.20 7.12
C ASP A 23 -7.99 18.00 8.57
N GLN A 24 -9.31 18.04 8.82
CA GLN A 24 -9.87 17.83 10.16
C GLN A 24 -9.58 16.43 10.71
N VAL A 25 -9.69 15.41 9.86
CA VAL A 25 -9.41 14.02 10.23
C VAL A 25 -7.90 13.82 10.42
N GLN A 26 -7.08 14.44 9.57
CA GLN A 26 -5.63 14.40 9.73
C GLN A 26 -5.18 15.08 11.05
N ALA A 27 -5.79 16.21 11.42
CA ALA A 27 -5.53 16.87 12.69
C ALA A 27 -5.88 15.96 13.89
N ALA A 28 -7.00 15.24 13.82
CA ALA A 28 -7.36 14.26 14.84
C ALA A 28 -6.31 13.14 14.97
N TYR A 29 -5.79 12.61 13.86
CA TYR A 29 -4.71 11.62 13.89
C TYR A 29 -3.41 12.20 14.46
N ALA A 30 -3.08 13.45 14.14
CA ALA A 30 -1.91 14.12 14.70
C ALA A 30 -2.04 14.30 16.22
N CYS A 31 -3.23 14.62 16.73
CA CYS A 31 -3.50 14.66 18.16
C CYS A 31 -3.32 13.27 18.81
N LEU A 32 -3.82 12.19 18.19
CA LEU A 32 -3.63 10.83 18.69
C LEU A 32 -2.14 10.45 18.76
N LEU A 33 -1.36 10.80 17.74
CA LEU A 33 0.09 10.60 17.75
C LEU A 33 0.77 11.43 18.86
N ALA A 34 0.40 12.70 19.02
CA ALA A 34 0.95 13.55 20.06
C ALA A 34 0.64 13.01 21.47
N VAL A 35 -0.58 12.54 21.71
CA VAL A 35 -0.98 11.88 22.96
C VAL A 35 -0.14 10.62 23.21
N ALA A 36 0.07 9.79 22.19
CA ALA A 36 0.91 8.59 22.32
C ALA A 36 2.37 8.92 22.64
N LEU A 37 2.91 10.01 22.08
CA LEU A 37 4.28 10.47 22.34
C LEU A 37 4.45 11.07 23.75
N LEU A 38 3.48 11.88 24.19
CA LEU A 38 3.50 12.52 25.52
C LEU A 38 3.18 11.53 26.64
N PHE A 39 2.23 10.63 26.41
CA PHE A 39 1.73 9.67 27.38
C PHE A 39 1.99 8.25 26.89
N ARG A 40 3.27 7.85 26.88
CA ARG A 40 3.72 6.56 26.35
C ARG A 40 2.90 5.36 26.83
N ARG A 41 2.43 5.35 28.07
CA ARG A 41 1.59 4.25 28.62
C ARG A 41 0.26 4.07 27.89
N VAL A 42 -0.28 5.12 27.27
CA VAL A 42 -1.57 5.08 26.56
C VAL A 42 -1.49 4.19 25.32
N ILE A 43 -0.32 4.15 24.65
CA ILE A 43 -0.10 3.32 23.45
C ILE A 43 -0.23 1.82 23.74
N ASP A 44 -0.04 1.43 25.00
CA ASP A 44 -0.13 0.04 25.46
C ASP A 44 -1.54 -0.30 25.97
N THR A 45 -2.55 0.55 25.72
CA THR A 45 -3.92 0.31 26.16
C THR A 45 -4.83 -0.06 24.98
N GLN A 46 -5.67 -1.08 25.20
CA GLN A 46 -6.68 -1.47 24.22
C GLN A 46 -7.67 -0.33 23.90
N GLY A 47 -8.04 0.47 24.91
CA GLY A 47 -8.96 1.60 24.74
C GLY A 47 -8.44 2.69 23.80
N PHE A 48 -7.13 2.95 23.83
CA PHE A 48 -6.49 3.87 22.88
C PHE A 48 -6.62 3.35 21.44
N TRP A 49 -6.28 2.08 21.22
CA TRP A 49 -6.36 1.48 19.88
C TRP A 49 -7.79 1.32 19.37
N PHE A 50 -8.77 1.14 20.26
CA PHE A 50 -10.18 1.22 19.91
C PHE A 50 -10.56 2.62 19.41
N THR A 51 -10.05 3.66 20.08
CA THR A 51 -10.26 5.06 19.67
C THR A 51 -9.63 5.33 18.30
N VAL A 52 -8.39 4.86 18.08
CA VAL A 52 -7.71 4.93 16.77
C VAL A 52 -8.53 4.20 15.70
N LEU A 53 -9.04 3.00 15.99
CA LEU A 53 -9.88 2.23 15.08
C LEU A 53 -11.15 3.00 14.69
N LEU A 54 -11.89 3.56 15.65
CA LEU A 54 -13.08 4.36 15.36
C LEU A 54 -12.75 5.62 14.55
N ALA A 55 -11.64 6.29 14.86
CA ALA A 55 -11.21 7.49 14.16
C ALA A 55 -10.95 7.22 12.66
N VAL A 56 -10.58 6.00 12.28
CA VAL A 56 -10.38 5.58 10.89
C VAL A 56 -11.64 4.97 10.29
N ALA A 57 -12.34 4.13 11.04
CA ALA A 57 -13.52 3.40 10.56
C ALA A 57 -14.68 4.34 10.21
N LEU A 58 -14.92 5.39 11.01
CA LEU A 58 -16.03 6.32 10.79
C LEU A 58 -15.89 7.11 9.47
N PRO A 59 -14.74 7.75 9.16
CA PRO A 59 -14.53 8.37 7.86
C PRO A 59 -14.62 7.40 6.68
N VAL A 60 -14.06 6.20 6.80
CA VAL A 60 -14.16 5.16 5.76
C VAL A 60 -15.63 4.77 5.54
N ALA A 61 -16.40 4.55 6.59
CA ALA A 61 -17.81 4.18 6.47
C ALA A 61 -18.66 5.29 5.84
N ASN A 62 -18.39 6.56 6.19
CA ASN A 62 -19.11 7.71 5.66
C ASN A 62 -18.82 7.98 4.18
N ASN A 63 -17.63 7.60 3.69
CA ASN A 63 -17.21 7.85 2.32
C ASN A 63 -16.38 6.68 1.78
N TRP A 64 -16.97 5.49 1.70
CA TRP A 64 -16.22 4.26 1.42
C TRP A 64 -15.69 4.16 -0.01
N TRP A 65 -16.26 4.88 -0.98
CA TRP A 65 -15.83 4.83 -2.38
C TRP A 65 -14.59 5.69 -2.68
N ALA A 66 -14.23 6.63 -1.79
CA ALA A 66 -13.13 7.57 -2.05
C ALA A 66 -11.73 7.05 -1.65
N PRO A 67 -11.56 6.32 -0.53
CA PRO A 67 -10.26 5.80 -0.13
C PRO A 67 -9.71 4.76 -1.11
N GLY A 68 -8.40 4.82 -1.35
CA GLY A 68 -7.69 3.78 -2.10
C GLY A 68 -7.58 2.46 -1.31
N GLY A 69 -7.23 1.38 -2.01
CA GLY A 69 -7.12 0.04 -1.40
C GLY A 69 -6.20 -0.03 -0.17
N HIS A 70 -5.13 0.77 -0.12
CA HIS A 70 -4.21 0.83 1.01
C HIS A 70 -4.86 1.38 2.30
N THR A 71 -5.90 2.22 2.20
CA THR A 71 -6.64 2.71 3.37
C THR A 71 -7.46 1.61 4.02
N PHE A 72 -8.07 0.73 3.22
CA PHE A 72 -8.76 -0.45 3.75
C PHE A 72 -7.78 -1.42 4.42
N LEU A 73 -6.62 -1.66 3.80
CA LEU A 73 -5.57 -2.47 4.43
C LEU A 73 -5.12 -1.88 5.77
N LEU A 74 -4.96 -0.55 5.86
CA LEU A 74 -4.62 0.14 7.10
C LEU A 74 -5.71 -0.02 8.17
N LEU A 75 -6.99 0.10 7.78
CA LEU A 75 -8.12 -0.13 8.69
C LEU A 75 -8.09 -1.56 9.26
N TYR A 76 -7.88 -2.56 8.41
CA TYR A 76 -7.76 -3.96 8.86
C TYR A 76 -6.52 -4.18 9.72
N TRP A 77 -5.40 -3.54 9.41
CA TRP A 77 -4.19 -3.57 10.22
C TRP A 77 -4.41 -2.99 11.61
N ILE A 78 -5.06 -1.82 11.72
CA ILE A 78 -5.40 -1.20 13.00
C ILE A 78 -6.37 -2.07 13.79
N CYS A 79 -7.33 -2.71 13.12
CA CYS A 79 -8.20 -3.69 13.75
C CYS A 79 -7.40 -4.86 14.34
N ALA A 80 -6.41 -5.38 13.61
CA ALA A 80 -5.51 -6.41 14.11
C ALA A 80 -4.70 -5.94 15.34
N VAL A 81 -4.19 -4.71 15.33
CA VAL A 81 -3.51 -4.10 16.50
C VAL A 81 -4.46 -4.03 17.69
N PHE A 82 -5.66 -3.50 17.51
CA PHE A 82 -6.68 -3.44 18.56
C PHE A 82 -7.00 -4.84 19.15
N LEU A 83 -7.26 -5.82 18.29
CA LEU A 83 -7.61 -7.18 18.72
C LEU A 83 -6.43 -7.91 19.39
N SER A 84 -5.20 -7.57 19.03
CA SER A 84 -4.01 -8.22 19.60
C SER A 84 -3.84 -7.97 21.10
N PHE A 85 -4.38 -6.87 21.65
CA PHE A 85 -4.36 -6.62 23.09
C PHE A 85 -5.18 -7.61 23.91
N SER A 86 -6.16 -8.29 23.29
CA SER A 86 -6.93 -9.35 23.93
C SER A 86 -6.32 -10.74 23.72
N ALA A 87 -5.24 -10.86 22.93
CA ALA A 87 -4.57 -12.13 22.68
C ALA A 87 -3.58 -12.47 23.82
N ARG A 88 -3.39 -13.77 24.06
CA ARG A 88 -2.36 -14.27 24.99
C ARG A 88 -0.94 -13.95 24.49
N ASP A 89 -0.76 -13.94 23.17
CA ASP A 89 0.46 -13.53 22.49
C ASP A 89 0.13 -12.44 21.45
N PRO A 90 0.15 -11.15 21.85
CA PRO A 90 -0.16 -10.05 20.95
C PRO A 90 0.75 -9.99 19.72
N ARG A 91 2.04 -10.30 19.89
CA ARG A 91 3.04 -10.24 18.80
C ARG A 91 2.81 -11.35 17.79
N GLY A 92 2.60 -12.58 18.26
CA GLY A 92 2.23 -13.71 17.41
C GLY A 92 0.92 -13.45 16.66
N MET A 93 -0.09 -12.88 17.33
CA MET A 93 -1.36 -12.50 16.70
C MET A 93 -1.15 -11.49 15.57
N LEU A 94 -0.32 -10.46 15.77
CA LEU A 94 -0.01 -9.48 14.74
C LEU A 94 0.80 -10.06 13.58
N ALA A 95 1.78 -10.92 13.84
CA ALA A 95 2.54 -11.58 12.78
C ALA A 95 1.62 -12.45 11.90
N VAL A 96 0.71 -13.20 12.52
CA VAL A 96 -0.29 -14.02 11.81
C VAL A 96 -1.29 -13.14 11.06
N SER A 97 -1.79 -12.08 11.69
CA SER A 97 -2.73 -11.15 11.05
C SER A 97 -2.07 -10.46 9.85
N GLY A 98 -0.86 -9.94 10.02
CA GLY A 98 -0.07 -9.33 8.95
C GLY A 98 0.16 -10.27 7.78
N ARG A 99 0.47 -11.55 8.07
CA ARG A 99 0.58 -12.58 7.04
C ARG A 99 -0.70 -12.70 6.22
N TYR A 100 -1.84 -12.85 6.89
CA TYR A 100 -3.12 -12.99 6.20
C TYR A 100 -3.49 -11.73 5.43
N LEU A 101 -3.31 -10.56 6.03
CA LEU A 101 -3.61 -9.28 5.39
C LEU A 101 -2.81 -9.07 4.11
N ILE A 102 -1.51 -9.36 4.11
CA ILE A 102 -0.68 -9.33 2.89
C ILE A 102 -1.20 -10.37 1.90
N GLY A 103 -1.29 -11.64 2.31
CA GLY A 103 -1.67 -12.74 1.43
C GLY A 103 -3.04 -12.54 0.76
N THR A 104 -4.05 -12.15 1.51
CA THR A 104 -5.41 -11.91 0.98
C THR A 104 -5.49 -10.64 0.15
N SER A 105 -4.74 -9.58 0.51
CA SER A 105 -4.70 -8.36 -0.32
C SER A 105 -4.15 -8.66 -1.71
N PHE A 106 -3.04 -9.40 -1.77
CA PHE A 106 -2.45 -9.81 -3.04
C PHE A 106 -3.31 -10.83 -3.80
N LEU A 107 -3.99 -11.74 -3.10
CA LEU A 107 -4.93 -12.66 -3.72
C LEU A 107 -6.08 -11.91 -4.39
N PHE A 108 -6.74 -11.00 -3.68
CA PHE A 108 -7.86 -10.23 -4.24
C PHE A 108 -7.40 -9.27 -5.35
N ALA A 109 -6.22 -8.67 -5.22
CA ALA A 109 -5.63 -7.86 -6.29
C ALA A 109 -5.40 -8.70 -7.56
N ALA A 110 -4.81 -9.88 -7.43
CA ALA A 110 -4.57 -10.79 -8.55
C ALA A 110 -5.89 -11.24 -9.19
N LEU A 111 -6.85 -11.70 -8.39
CA LEU A 111 -8.16 -12.13 -8.88
C LEU A 111 -8.88 -11.02 -9.62
N TRP A 112 -8.93 -9.81 -9.05
CA TRP A 112 -9.55 -8.65 -9.69
C TRP A 112 -8.92 -8.34 -11.05
N LYS A 113 -7.58 -8.35 -11.14
CA LYS A 113 -6.86 -8.09 -12.41
C LYS A 113 -7.04 -9.19 -13.44
N LEU A 114 -7.20 -10.44 -13.02
CA LEU A 114 -7.40 -11.57 -13.92
C LEU A 114 -8.82 -11.61 -14.52
N ILE A 115 -9.83 -11.13 -13.78
CA ILE A 115 -11.22 -11.09 -14.27
C ILE A 115 -11.55 -9.81 -15.06
N SER A 116 -10.74 -8.74 -14.90
CA SER A 116 -10.98 -7.44 -15.54
C SER A 116 -10.17 -7.35 -16.84
N PRO A 117 -10.79 -7.39 -18.04
CA PRO A 117 -10.08 -7.50 -19.32
C PRO A 117 -8.98 -6.45 -19.53
N GLU A 118 -9.21 -5.21 -19.13
CA GLU A 118 -8.28 -4.09 -19.25
C GLU A 118 -7.00 -4.26 -18.42
N PHE A 119 -7.04 -5.10 -17.39
CA PHE A 119 -5.87 -5.45 -16.58
C PHE A 119 -5.17 -6.72 -17.08
N THR A 120 -5.73 -7.40 -18.10
CA THR A 120 -5.13 -8.62 -18.68
C THR A 120 -4.29 -8.35 -19.92
N ASP A 121 -4.68 -7.37 -20.73
CA ASP A 121 -4.03 -6.98 -21.98
C ASP A 121 -3.08 -5.77 -21.85
N GLY A 122 -2.96 -5.24 -20.62
CA GLY A 122 -2.15 -4.07 -20.31
C GLY A 122 -2.77 -2.72 -20.72
N THR A 123 -4.03 -2.70 -21.14
CA THR A 123 -4.73 -1.46 -21.50
C THR A 123 -4.82 -0.49 -20.32
N ALA A 124 -5.15 -0.96 -19.12
CA ALA A 124 -5.20 -0.15 -17.91
C ALA A 124 -3.83 0.41 -17.56
N LEU A 125 -2.78 -0.43 -17.57
CA LEU A 125 -1.43 0.04 -17.27
C LEU A 125 -0.93 1.03 -18.31
N ARG A 126 -1.20 0.81 -19.61
CA ARG A 126 -0.88 1.76 -20.68
C ARG A 126 -1.55 3.11 -20.45
N TYR A 127 -2.82 3.11 -20.04
CA TYR A 127 -3.54 4.32 -19.67
C TYR A 127 -2.85 5.05 -18.50
N PHE A 128 -2.57 4.34 -17.40
CA PHE A 128 -1.84 4.92 -16.26
C PHE A 128 -0.46 5.44 -16.66
N MET A 129 0.24 4.71 -17.54
CA MET A 129 1.56 5.08 -18.03
C MET A 129 1.55 6.38 -18.85
N THR A 130 0.42 6.67 -19.49
CA THR A 130 0.24 7.82 -20.38
C THR A 130 -0.34 9.04 -19.65
N THR A 131 -0.99 8.84 -18.50
CA THR A 131 -1.83 9.86 -17.86
C THR A 131 -1.59 10.08 -16.37
N MET A 132 -0.91 9.17 -15.66
CA MET A 132 -0.90 9.18 -14.19
C MET A 132 0.44 8.81 -13.51
N ILE A 133 1.48 8.34 -14.22
CA ILE A 133 2.71 7.91 -13.52
C ILE A 133 3.25 9.08 -12.68
N PRO A 134 3.59 8.83 -11.39
CA PRO A 134 4.25 9.81 -10.55
C PRO A 134 5.42 10.47 -11.29
N ILE A 135 5.52 11.77 -11.14
CA ILE A 135 6.53 12.60 -11.80
C ILE A 135 7.90 12.21 -11.22
N GLY A 136 8.77 11.60 -12.03
CA GLY A 136 10.11 11.17 -11.63
C GLY A 136 10.97 10.73 -12.82
N VAL A 137 12.28 10.56 -12.59
CA VAL A 137 13.27 10.15 -13.61
C VAL A 137 12.93 8.80 -14.24
N THR A 138 12.29 7.92 -13.47
CA THR A 138 11.84 6.60 -13.93
C THR A 138 10.73 6.69 -14.97
N THR A 139 9.90 7.73 -14.93
CA THR A 139 8.75 7.89 -15.82
C THR A 139 9.16 8.08 -17.26
N GLN A 140 10.12 8.97 -17.54
CA GLN A 140 10.60 9.16 -18.91
C GLN A 140 11.33 7.91 -19.44
N LEU A 141 12.11 7.24 -18.59
CA LEU A 141 12.84 6.02 -18.97
C LEU A 141 11.91 4.86 -19.31
N LEU A 142 10.80 4.71 -18.56
CA LEU A 142 9.86 3.62 -18.73
C LEU A 142 8.80 3.90 -19.81
N THR A 143 8.34 5.15 -19.93
CA THR A 143 7.24 5.52 -20.83
C THR A 143 7.72 6.10 -22.16
N GLY A 144 8.92 6.68 -22.20
CA GLY A 144 9.40 7.50 -23.31
C GLY A 144 8.76 8.89 -23.40
N LEU A 145 7.89 9.26 -22.46
CA LEU A 145 7.23 10.57 -22.44
C LEU A 145 8.12 11.59 -21.73
N THR A 146 8.26 12.77 -22.33
CA THR A 146 8.79 13.93 -21.61
C THR A 146 7.78 14.42 -20.57
N GLN A 147 8.26 15.18 -19.58
CA GLN A 147 7.40 15.79 -18.58
C GLN A 147 6.30 16.66 -19.22
N ASP A 148 6.63 17.42 -20.26
CA ASP A 148 5.67 18.27 -20.98
C ASP A 148 4.60 17.45 -21.71
N GLN A 149 4.98 16.33 -22.33
CA GLN A 149 4.02 15.44 -23.01
C GLN A 149 3.06 14.77 -22.02
N LEU A 150 3.57 14.35 -20.85
CA LEU A 150 2.73 13.80 -19.79
C LEU A 150 1.78 14.86 -19.23
N GLN A 151 2.26 16.08 -18.96
CA GLN A 151 1.42 17.19 -18.52
C GLN A 151 0.36 17.56 -19.55
N HIS A 152 0.69 17.55 -20.84
CA HIS A 152 -0.28 17.72 -21.91
C HIS A 152 -1.38 16.66 -21.86
N ASN A 153 -1.02 15.38 -21.75
CA ASN A 153 -2.00 14.30 -21.63
C ASN A 153 -2.89 14.46 -20.39
N ILE A 154 -2.32 14.84 -19.25
CA ILE A 154 -3.07 15.10 -18.00
C ILE A 154 -4.07 16.24 -18.21
N GLN A 155 -3.66 17.34 -18.86
CA GLN A 155 -4.53 18.47 -19.16
C GLN A 155 -5.67 18.05 -20.09
N VAL A 156 -5.37 17.32 -21.17
CA VAL A 156 -6.38 16.81 -22.10
C VAL A 156 -7.42 15.94 -21.40
N ILE A 157 -7.00 15.02 -20.52
CA ILE A 157 -7.92 14.19 -19.73
C ILE A 157 -8.72 15.04 -18.72
N THR A 158 -8.07 16.00 -18.05
CA THR A 158 -8.73 16.87 -17.09
C THR A 158 -9.82 17.71 -17.75
N GLU A 159 -9.57 18.23 -18.94
CA GLU A 159 -10.58 18.97 -19.72
C GLU A 159 -11.68 18.04 -20.23
N LEU A 160 -11.35 16.82 -20.68
CA LEU A 160 -12.34 15.83 -21.08
C LEU A 160 -13.31 15.49 -19.91
N LEU A 161 -12.79 15.32 -18.69
CA LEU A 161 -13.60 15.01 -17.51
C LEU A 161 -14.55 16.15 -17.08
N LYS A 162 -14.34 17.38 -17.58
CA LYS A 162 -15.26 18.51 -17.36
C LYS A 162 -16.39 18.58 -18.40
N GLN A 163 -16.28 17.85 -19.50
CA GLN A 163 -17.28 17.87 -20.56
C GLN A 163 -18.48 16.97 -20.22
N SER A 164 -19.67 17.40 -20.62
CA SER A 164 -20.91 16.64 -20.46
C SER A 164 -21.19 15.66 -21.60
N SER A 165 -20.39 15.72 -22.67
CA SER A 165 -20.52 14.90 -23.87
C SER A 165 -19.36 13.93 -24.04
N THR A 166 -19.63 12.74 -24.56
CA THR A 166 -18.59 11.78 -24.93
C THR A 166 -17.82 12.28 -26.15
N VAL A 167 -16.54 12.61 -25.95
CA VAL A 167 -15.63 13.05 -27.01
C VAL A 167 -14.37 12.19 -26.99
N THR A 168 -13.85 11.85 -28.17
CA THR A 168 -12.56 11.17 -28.32
C THR A 168 -11.44 12.20 -28.42
N VAL A 169 -10.43 12.06 -27.57
CA VAL A 169 -9.25 12.94 -27.57
C VAL A 169 -7.99 12.15 -27.89
N PRO A 170 -7.08 12.66 -28.73
CA PRO A 170 -5.80 12.03 -28.96
C PRO A 170 -4.88 12.27 -27.76
N LEU A 171 -4.18 11.22 -27.31
CA LEU A 171 -3.10 11.34 -26.33
C LEU A 171 -1.76 11.12 -27.01
N ILE A 172 -0.73 11.81 -26.52
CA ILE A 172 0.66 11.58 -26.93
C ILE A 172 1.08 10.21 -26.37
N LYS A 173 1.47 9.30 -27.27
CA LYS A 173 1.87 7.94 -26.93
C LYS A 173 3.15 7.54 -27.68
N PRO A 174 4.24 7.20 -26.97
CA PRO A 174 5.44 6.66 -27.59
C PRO A 174 5.17 5.26 -28.15
N PRO A 175 5.84 4.83 -29.24
CA PRO A 175 5.54 3.57 -29.92
C PRO A 175 5.77 2.33 -29.04
N HIS A 176 6.69 2.39 -28.07
CA HIS A 176 7.03 1.27 -27.19
C HIS A 176 6.17 1.15 -25.93
N ILE A 177 5.33 2.15 -25.62
CA ILE A 177 4.56 2.19 -24.36
C ILE A 177 3.60 1.01 -24.22
N ALA A 178 3.09 0.48 -25.34
CA ALA A 178 2.19 -0.67 -25.34
C ALA A 178 2.93 -1.95 -24.89
N LEU A 179 4.12 -2.19 -25.43
CA LEU A 179 4.94 -3.34 -25.05
C LEU A 179 5.38 -3.23 -23.59
N THR A 180 5.82 -2.05 -23.15
CA THR A 180 6.20 -1.84 -21.75
C THR A 180 5.02 -2.12 -20.82
N ALA A 181 3.85 -1.56 -21.12
CA ALA A 181 2.65 -1.79 -20.31
C ALA A 181 2.25 -3.27 -20.26
N GLU A 182 2.35 -4.02 -21.36
CA GLU A 182 2.06 -5.45 -21.38
C GLU A 182 3.04 -6.24 -20.50
N VAL A 183 4.35 -5.98 -20.63
CA VAL A 183 5.39 -6.65 -19.84
C VAL A 183 5.19 -6.41 -18.35
N PHE A 184 4.99 -5.15 -17.95
CA PHE A 184 4.76 -4.83 -16.53
C PHE A 184 3.43 -5.37 -16.03
N THR A 185 2.39 -5.43 -16.85
CA THR A 185 1.11 -6.05 -16.48
C THR A 185 1.29 -7.52 -16.14
N ARG A 186 2.00 -8.28 -16.99
CA ARG A 186 2.31 -9.69 -16.73
C ARG A 186 3.21 -9.86 -15.50
N ALA A 187 4.23 -9.03 -15.37
CA ALA A 187 5.13 -9.07 -14.22
C ALA A 187 4.37 -8.81 -12.91
N THR A 188 3.49 -7.80 -12.87
CA THR A 188 2.64 -7.51 -11.71
C THR A 188 1.70 -8.68 -11.39
N GLN A 189 1.02 -9.26 -12.38
CA GLN A 189 0.14 -10.41 -12.14
C GLN A 189 0.91 -11.59 -11.52
N VAL A 190 2.08 -11.91 -12.05
CA VAL A 190 2.94 -12.99 -11.54
C VAL A 190 3.38 -12.70 -10.11
N THR A 191 3.83 -11.48 -9.81
CA THR A 191 4.29 -11.14 -8.46
C THR A 191 3.15 -11.14 -7.44
N GLU A 192 1.95 -10.67 -7.80
CA GLU A 192 0.78 -10.70 -6.92
C GLU A 192 0.34 -12.14 -6.62
N VAL A 193 0.27 -13.01 -7.63
CA VAL A 193 -0.04 -14.43 -7.45
C VAL A 193 1.03 -15.10 -6.58
N ALA A 194 2.32 -14.88 -6.86
CA ALA A 194 3.41 -15.47 -6.11
C ALA A 194 3.40 -15.03 -4.63
N LEU A 195 3.19 -13.74 -4.35
CA LEU A 195 3.07 -13.24 -2.98
C LEU A 195 1.87 -13.84 -2.26
N SER A 196 0.70 -13.88 -2.91
CA SER A 196 -0.49 -14.49 -2.31
C SER A 196 -0.24 -15.95 -1.92
N ALA A 197 0.41 -16.72 -2.80
CA ALA A 197 0.74 -18.12 -2.57
C ALA A 197 1.72 -18.28 -1.39
N VAL A 198 2.82 -17.54 -1.37
CA VAL A 198 3.85 -17.63 -0.32
C VAL A 198 3.31 -17.21 1.06
N PHE A 199 2.46 -16.17 1.11
CA PHE A 199 1.91 -15.68 2.37
C PHE A 199 0.77 -16.56 2.90
N LEU A 200 -0.06 -17.13 2.03
CA LEU A 200 -1.17 -18.00 2.45
C LEU A 200 -0.74 -19.47 2.63
N ALA A 201 0.38 -19.89 2.05
CA ALA A 201 0.87 -21.26 2.18
C ALA A 201 1.21 -21.64 3.63
N PRO A 202 0.88 -22.87 4.07
CA PRO A 202 1.32 -23.44 5.34
C PRO A 202 2.79 -23.86 5.24
N LEU A 203 3.70 -22.89 5.30
CA LEU A 203 5.15 -23.12 5.24
C LEU A 203 5.66 -23.78 6.53
N ALA A 204 6.64 -24.68 6.37
CA ALA A 204 7.36 -25.25 7.52
C ALA A 204 8.18 -24.16 8.24
N PRO A 205 8.56 -24.35 9.52
CA PRO A 205 9.29 -23.33 10.30
C PRO A 205 10.57 -22.82 9.62
N HIS A 206 11.33 -23.70 8.96
CA HIS A 206 12.55 -23.34 8.23
C HIS A 206 12.30 -22.58 6.92
N GLN A 207 11.05 -22.55 6.44
CA GLN A 207 10.64 -21.88 5.20
C GLN A 207 10.00 -20.52 5.43
N VAL A 208 9.72 -20.13 6.69
CA VAL A 208 9.02 -18.86 6.98
C VAL A 208 9.76 -17.65 6.41
N GLY A 209 11.09 -17.70 6.34
CA GLY A 209 11.91 -16.64 5.73
C GLY A 209 11.64 -16.37 4.25
N TRP A 210 11.02 -17.31 3.51
CA TRP A 210 10.60 -17.07 2.12
C TRP A 210 9.56 -15.94 2.01
N ARG A 211 8.75 -15.70 3.05
CA ARG A 211 7.81 -14.56 3.08
C ARG A 211 8.55 -13.24 3.10
N ASP A 212 9.59 -13.14 3.94
CA ASP A 212 10.42 -11.94 4.04
C ASP A 212 11.12 -11.69 2.69
N VAL A 213 11.75 -12.72 2.12
CA VAL A 213 12.44 -12.62 0.82
C VAL A 213 11.48 -12.18 -0.29
N ALA A 214 10.31 -12.81 -0.39
CA ALA A 214 9.32 -12.47 -1.41
C ALA A 214 8.81 -11.03 -1.25
N LEU A 215 8.54 -10.59 -0.02
CA LEU A 215 8.06 -9.24 0.25
C LEU A 215 9.14 -8.20 -0.02
N ILE A 216 10.40 -8.45 0.35
CA ILE A 216 11.54 -7.58 0.05
C ILE A 216 11.75 -7.48 -1.46
N PHE A 217 11.73 -8.60 -2.18
CA PHE A 217 11.84 -8.62 -3.64
C PHE A 217 10.73 -7.79 -4.30
N PHE A 218 9.48 -7.97 -3.86
CA PHE A 218 8.37 -7.15 -4.33
C PHE A 218 8.59 -5.67 -4.01
N PHE A 219 8.98 -5.34 -2.78
CA PHE A 219 9.20 -3.97 -2.35
C PHE A 219 10.22 -3.26 -3.24
N VAL A 220 11.38 -3.88 -3.45
CA VAL A 220 12.46 -3.31 -4.26
C VAL A 220 12.03 -3.25 -5.73
N SER A 221 11.45 -4.30 -6.29
CA SER A 221 11.09 -4.33 -7.73
C SER A 221 9.93 -3.39 -8.08
N ALA A 222 8.86 -3.41 -7.29
CA ALA A 222 7.65 -2.63 -7.57
C ALA A 222 7.86 -1.13 -7.28
N TYR A 223 8.39 -0.78 -6.10
CA TYR A 223 8.49 0.62 -5.70
C TYR A 223 9.67 1.37 -6.32
N SER A 224 10.67 0.67 -6.85
CA SER A 224 11.68 1.31 -7.72
C SER A 224 11.10 1.76 -9.06
N VAL A 225 10.00 1.14 -9.50
CA VAL A 225 9.35 1.42 -10.79
C VAL A 225 8.21 2.40 -10.61
N LEU A 226 7.26 2.08 -9.72
CA LEU A 226 6.05 2.85 -9.47
C LEU A 226 5.91 3.11 -7.96
N PRO A 227 6.49 4.20 -7.45
CA PRO A 227 6.41 4.53 -6.03
C PRO A 227 4.96 4.78 -5.62
N VAL A 228 4.46 4.01 -4.65
CA VAL A 228 3.19 4.27 -3.96
C VAL A 228 3.49 4.34 -2.45
N PRO A 229 3.94 5.51 -1.96
CA PRO A 229 4.52 5.63 -0.62
C PRO A 229 3.60 5.10 0.48
N SER A 230 2.30 5.42 0.42
CA SER A 230 1.32 5.00 1.43
C SER A 230 1.19 3.48 1.56
N PHE A 231 1.24 2.76 0.44
CA PHE A 231 1.19 1.30 0.44
C PHE A 231 2.55 0.71 0.84
N ALA A 232 3.66 1.32 0.40
CA ALA A 232 5.01 0.90 0.73
C ALA A 232 5.26 0.95 2.25
N VAL A 233 5.05 2.09 2.89
CA VAL A 233 5.27 2.22 4.34
C VAL A 233 4.34 1.32 5.17
N LEU A 234 3.13 1.06 4.69
CA LEU A 234 2.22 0.11 5.33
C LEU A 234 2.73 -1.33 5.23
N LEU A 235 3.18 -1.77 4.04
CA LEU A 235 3.79 -3.09 3.88
C LEU A 235 5.08 -3.22 4.70
N ALA A 236 5.87 -2.16 4.82
CA ALA A 236 7.05 -2.13 5.68
C ALA A 236 6.67 -2.27 7.17
N CYS A 237 5.61 -1.60 7.61
CA CYS A 237 5.11 -1.74 8.98
C CYS A 237 4.62 -3.16 9.28
N ILE A 238 3.83 -3.75 8.37
CA ILE A 238 3.35 -5.13 8.51
C ILE A 238 4.52 -6.12 8.44
N GLY A 239 5.46 -5.92 7.50
CA GLY A 239 6.66 -6.72 7.33
C GLY A 239 7.56 -6.69 8.57
N PHE A 240 7.71 -5.53 9.21
CA PHE A 240 8.43 -5.40 10.48
C PHE A 240 7.80 -6.27 11.57
N ALA A 241 6.46 -6.29 11.68
CA ALA A 241 5.75 -7.12 12.65
C ALA A 241 5.87 -8.63 12.38
N SER A 242 5.96 -9.03 11.10
CA SER A 242 6.03 -10.44 10.71
C SER A 242 7.44 -10.97 10.42
N ALA A 243 8.47 -10.13 10.57
CA ALA A 243 9.85 -10.46 10.20
C ALA A 243 10.41 -11.65 10.99
N SER A 244 10.95 -12.63 10.25
CA SER A 244 11.50 -13.87 10.78
C SER A 244 12.90 -13.72 11.39
N SER A 245 13.62 -12.64 11.05
CA SER A 245 14.99 -12.37 11.51
C SER A 245 15.20 -10.90 11.88
N SER A 246 16.26 -10.61 12.63
CA SER A 246 16.65 -9.22 12.94
C SER A 246 17.11 -8.44 11.70
N VAL A 247 17.69 -9.12 10.71
CA VAL A 247 18.15 -8.52 9.45
C VAL A 247 16.96 -8.05 8.62
N THR A 248 15.97 -8.93 8.41
CA THR A 248 14.75 -8.59 7.65
C THR A 248 13.91 -7.55 8.38
N ARG A 249 13.85 -7.59 9.71
CA ARG A 249 13.23 -6.55 10.53
C ARG A 249 13.90 -5.19 10.34
N SER A 250 15.23 -5.14 10.38
CA SER A 250 15.99 -3.91 10.14
C SER A 250 15.75 -3.36 8.73
N PHE A 251 15.67 -4.22 7.72
CA PHE A 251 15.31 -3.82 6.36
C PHE A 251 13.95 -3.11 6.34
N PHE A 252 12.91 -3.71 6.92
CA PHE A 252 11.57 -3.11 6.92
C PHE A 252 11.50 -1.82 7.74
N LEU A 253 12.27 -1.71 8.82
CA LEU A 253 12.38 -0.46 9.57
C LEU A 253 13.02 0.64 8.72
N LEU A 254 14.08 0.34 7.97
CA LEU A 254 14.72 1.31 7.08
C LEU A 254 13.81 1.68 5.92
N ALA A 255 13.20 0.69 5.27
CA ALA A 255 12.27 0.85 4.16
C ALA A 255 11.04 1.70 4.52
N PHE A 256 10.68 1.77 5.80
CA PHE A 256 9.60 2.64 6.29
C PHE A 256 9.92 4.14 6.17
N PHE A 257 11.21 4.52 6.18
CA PHE A 257 11.65 5.91 6.13
C PHE A 257 12.17 6.35 4.75
N LEU A 258 12.25 5.42 3.78
CA LEU A 258 12.63 5.69 2.38
C LEU A 258 11.38 6.04 1.56
#